data_AF-A0A915BED7-F1
#
_entry.id   AF-A0A915BED7-F1
#
_cell.length_a   1.000
_cell.length_b   1.000
_cell.length_c   1.000
_cell.angle_alpha   90.00
_cell.angle_beta   90.00
_cell.angle_gamma   90.00
#
_symmetry.space_group_name_H-M   'P 1'
#
loop_
_entity.id
_entity.type
_entity.pdbx_description
1 polymer ?
#
loop_
_entity_poly.entity_id
_entity_poly.type
_entity_poly.pdbx_seq_one_letter_code
_entity_poly.pdbx_strand_id
1 'polypeptide(L)'
;MQQLGCSMRRAAMAAVTVWLLILIYLSIGIFTIQSRAKEAQLQQNKLPFALKAQSAVPSSIAENGTPRYLFTKEHEIARRDLDNSIRELFFYLNSQFEKNDGLPFARHAMNQVLSLLGQSAAFADIDGSEKWRKAALTTISAKIQSQLDRLQNPNDCTSARSLICQLNKGCGFGCQLHHVTYCFIVAYGTNRTLILLHDGLDWNYSEKGWTAAFLPISRCKHADVSKDEVKEKDWSSVAMSAPHRVVKLPFIDGMHGRPPFLPLAFPEFFASDLLKLHSNPPVFFISQFLRYLMRPNDELAKRISEAASKVPFSEGPVVGLQIRRTDKVGTEAAFHALSEYMKWTEYWFQVEEYRIGRPTRRRIYIATDDPSVFAEAKEKYSNYEVYGDVAIADSAQTKKRYSSDSLLGVIVDIEMLARCTYLVCTFSSQVCRMGYELMQIRVGDAGSRFHSLDDVYYYGGQQAHEQVVVEAYEAESKQEISLKVGDVVGVAGNHWDGFSKGINRRTGANGLYPSYKVREKWIVVPFP
;
A
#
# COMPACT_ATOMS: atom_id res chain seq x y z
N MET A 1 36.50 -65.28 7.82
CA MET A 1 35.10 -64.86 7.53
C MET A 1 34.85 -63.37 7.84
N GLN A 2 35.83 -62.47 7.61
CA GLN A 2 35.71 -61.04 7.99
C GLN A 2 36.02 -60.03 6.87
N GLN A 3 36.47 -60.48 5.68
CA GLN A 3 36.77 -59.58 4.54
C GLN A 3 35.64 -59.45 3.51
N LEU A 4 34.64 -60.35 3.49
CA LEU A 4 33.51 -60.27 2.55
C LEU A 4 32.39 -59.30 2.99
N GLY A 5 32.32 -58.93 4.28
CA GLY A 5 31.28 -58.03 4.79
C GLY A 5 31.51 -56.54 4.50
N CYS A 6 32.75 -56.14 4.23
CA CYS A 6 33.11 -54.72 4.02
C CYS A 6 32.87 -54.27 2.56
N SER A 7 32.97 -55.19 1.60
CA SER A 7 32.73 -54.92 0.17
C SER A 7 31.25 -54.73 -0.15
N MET A 8 30.36 -55.58 0.39
CA MET A 8 28.92 -55.45 0.16
C MET A 8 28.31 -54.20 0.80
N ARG A 9 28.79 -53.76 1.97
CA ARG A 9 28.32 -52.52 2.61
C ARG A 9 28.70 -51.28 1.80
N ARG A 10 29.88 -51.25 1.18
CA ARG A 10 30.30 -50.13 0.31
C ARG A 10 29.52 -50.10 -1.01
N ALA A 11 29.26 -51.26 -1.60
CA ALA A 11 28.43 -51.37 -2.80
C ALA A 11 26.97 -50.94 -2.54
N ALA A 12 26.39 -51.35 -1.41
CA ALA A 12 25.03 -50.94 -1.02
C ALA A 12 24.94 -49.43 -0.75
N MET A 13 25.91 -48.83 -0.06
CA MET A 13 25.95 -47.38 0.18
C MET A 13 26.12 -46.58 -1.12
N ALA A 14 26.92 -47.07 -2.08
CA ALA A 14 27.05 -46.44 -3.38
C ALA A 14 25.72 -46.51 -4.18
N ALA A 15 25.04 -47.66 -4.17
CA ALA A 15 23.75 -47.82 -4.83
C ALA A 15 22.66 -46.90 -4.23
N VAL A 16 22.60 -46.79 -2.90
CA VAL A 16 21.64 -45.90 -2.21
C VAL A 16 21.93 -44.44 -2.54
N THR A 17 23.20 -44.02 -2.56
CA THR A 17 23.58 -42.64 -2.92
C THR A 17 23.21 -42.31 -4.37
N VAL A 18 23.42 -43.23 -5.31
CA VAL A 18 23.03 -43.05 -6.73
C VAL A 18 21.51 -42.95 -6.86
N TRP A 19 20.75 -43.79 -6.15
CA TRP A 19 19.29 -43.74 -6.16
C TRP A 19 18.73 -42.44 -5.56
N LEU A 20 19.33 -41.94 -4.48
CA LEU A 20 18.98 -40.64 -3.90
C LEU A 20 19.25 -39.48 -4.87
N LEU A 21 20.38 -39.50 -5.57
CA LEU A 21 20.70 -38.47 -6.57
C LEU A 21 19.74 -38.51 -7.76
N ILE A 22 19.33 -39.70 -8.22
CA ILE A 22 18.32 -39.85 -9.28
C ILE A 22 16.95 -39.33 -8.82
N LEU A 23 16.53 -39.62 -7.58
CA LEU A 23 15.27 -39.10 -7.02
C LEU A 23 15.29 -37.57 -6.85
N ILE A 24 16.42 -36.99 -6.43
CA ILE A 24 16.59 -35.54 -6.35
C ILE A 24 16.55 -34.91 -7.76
N TYR A 25 17.23 -35.53 -8.73
CA TYR A 25 17.23 -35.04 -10.11
C TYR A 25 15.84 -35.10 -10.75
N LEU A 26 15.11 -36.21 -10.55
CA LEU A 26 13.74 -36.37 -11.05
C LEU A 26 12.75 -35.43 -10.37
N SER A 27 12.88 -35.20 -9.06
CA SER A 27 12.01 -34.25 -8.34
C SER A 27 12.24 -32.81 -8.76
N ILE A 28 13.50 -32.40 -8.99
CA ILE A 28 13.82 -31.09 -9.56
C ILE A 28 13.25 -30.96 -10.98
N GLY A 29 13.37 -32.00 -11.81
CA GLY A 29 12.82 -32.04 -13.17
C GLY A 29 11.29 -31.92 -13.21
N ILE A 30 10.57 -32.62 -12.32
CA ILE A 30 9.11 -32.54 -12.22
C ILE A 30 8.67 -31.15 -11.76
N PHE A 31 9.36 -30.56 -10.77
CA PHE A 31 9.08 -29.20 -10.31
C PHE A 31 9.31 -28.14 -11.40
N THR A 32 10.39 -28.26 -12.17
CA THR A 32 10.67 -27.35 -13.29
C THR A 32 9.67 -27.50 -14.43
N ILE A 33 9.19 -28.72 -14.72
CA ILE A 33 8.17 -28.96 -15.76
C ILE A 33 6.81 -28.42 -15.32
N GLN A 34 6.39 -28.62 -14.06
CA GLN A 34 5.14 -28.04 -13.55
C GLN A 34 5.18 -26.51 -13.49
N SER A 35 6.33 -25.94 -13.11
CA SER A 35 6.55 -24.48 -13.17
C SER A 35 6.44 -23.95 -14.59
N ARG A 36 7.14 -24.57 -15.55
CA ARG A 36 7.11 -24.17 -16.95
C ARG A 36 5.74 -24.36 -17.60
N ALA A 37 4.98 -25.39 -17.20
CA ALA A 37 3.62 -25.61 -17.68
C ALA A 37 2.66 -24.51 -17.18
N LYS A 38 2.77 -24.11 -15.90
CA LYS A 38 2.05 -22.96 -15.34
C LYS A 38 2.44 -21.64 -16.03
N GLU A 39 3.73 -21.43 -16.28
CA GLU A 39 4.24 -20.23 -16.97
C GLU A 39 3.79 -20.16 -18.45
N ALA A 40 3.84 -21.29 -19.18
CA ALA A 40 3.38 -21.38 -20.57
C ALA A 40 1.86 -21.18 -20.70
N GLN A 41 1.07 -21.65 -19.73
CA GLN A 41 -0.38 -21.38 -19.69
C GLN A 41 -0.71 -19.90 -19.46
N LEU A 42 0.11 -19.17 -18.71
CA LEU A 42 -0.07 -17.72 -18.51
C LEU A 42 0.22 -16.92 -19.80
N GLN A 43 1.17 -17.39 -20.62
CA GLN A 43 1.62 -16.71 -21.83
C GLN A 43 0.73 -16.94 -23.07
N GLN A 44 -0.10 -17.98 -23.11
CA GLN A 44 -0.95 -18.30 -24.27
C GLN A 44 -2.28 -17.51 -24.32
N ASN A 45 -2.45 -16.51 -23.45
CA ASN A 45 -3.64 -15.65 -23.31
C ASN A 45 -3.78 -14.57 -24.41
N LYS A 46 -3.78 -14.94 -25.70
CA LYS A 46 -4.22 -14.03 -26.77
C LYS A 46 -5.70 -14.28 -27.08
N LEU A 47 -6.60 -13.53 -26.41
CA LEU A 47 -8.02 -13.49 -26.78
C LEU A 47 -8.26 -12.57 -27.98
N PRO A 48 -9.15 -12.93 -28.92
CA PRO A 48 -9.65 -12.00 -29.92
C PRO A 48 -10.61 -11.00 -29.24
N PHE A 49 -10.21 -9.73 -29.17
CA PHE A 49 -11.08 -8.65 -28.70
C PHE A 49 -12.21 -8.42 -29.71
N ALA A 50 -13.44 -8.78 -29.34
CA ALA A 50 -14.62 -8.27 -30.02
C ALA A 50 -14.79 -6.81 -29.61
N LEU A 51 -14.53 -5.89 -30.55
CA LEU A 51 -14.85 -4.46 -30.43
C LEU A 51 -16.34 -4.29 -30.10
N LYS A 52 -16.68 -4.14 -28.82
CA LYS A 52 -17.94 -3.46 -28.46
C LYS A 52 -17.69 -1.98 -28.68
N ALA A 53 -18.24 -1.46 -29.77
CA ALA A 53 -18.29 -0.04 -30.04
C ALA A 53 -18.90 0.68 -28.82
N GLN A 54 -18.07 1.36 -28.04
CA GLN A 54 -18.57 2.42 -27.18
C GLN A 54 -19.14 3.48 -28.12
N SER A 55 -20.44 3.74 -27.99
CA SER A 55 -21.08 4.88 -28.62
C SER A 55 -20.34 6.12 -28.13
N ALA A 56 -19.47 6.67 -28.98
CA ALA A 56 -18.86 7.96 -28.76
C ALA A 56 -20.00 9.00 -28.72
N VAL A 57 -20.38 9.42 -27.52
CA VAL A 57 -21.18 10.61 -27.33
C VAL A 57 -20.32 11.78 -27.84
N PRO A 58 -20.79 12.59 -28.80
CA PRO A 58 -19.98 13.66 -29.35
C PRO A 58 -19.57 14.63 -28.24
N SER A 59 -18.26 14.89 -28.16
CA SER A 59 -17.58 15.77 -27.22
C SER A 59 -17.93 17.25 -27.46
N SER A 60 -19.19 17.61 -27.17
CA SER A 60 -19.71 18.98 -27.27
C SER A 60 -20.10 19.57 -25.91
N ILE A 61 -19.70 18.96 -24.80
CA ILE A 61 -19.66 19.68 -23.51
C ILE A 61 -18.28 20.36 -23.41
N ALA A 62 -18.18 21.43 -24.20
CA ALA A 62 -17.15 22.43 -24.09
C ALA A 62 -17.24 23.12 -22.71
N GLU A 63 -16.06 23.39 -22.14
CA GLU A 63 -15.74 24.60 -21.39
C GLU A 63 -16.88 25.24 -20.59
N ASN A 64 -17.29 24.58 -19.51
CA ASN A 64 -17.81 25.23 -18.32
C ASN A 64 -17.40 24.38 -17.13
N GLY A 65 -16.91 25.04 -16.07
CA GLY A 65 -16.18 24.43 -14.96
C GLY A 65 -16.77 23.10 -14.48
N THR A 66 -15.88 22.11 -14.23
CA THR A 66 -16.25 20.78 -13.75
C THR A 66 -17.33 20.88 -12.66
N PRO A 67 -18.53 20.31 -12.85
CA PRO A 67 -19.63 20.47 -11.92
C PRO A 67 -19.19 20.06 -10.52
N ARG A 68 -19.39 20.94 -9.52
CA ARG A 68 -19.09 20.60 -8.12
C ARG A 68 -19.88 19.36 -7.65
N TYR A 69 -20.99 19.06 -8.31
CA TYR A 69 -21.90 17.95 -8.00
C TYR A 69 -22.23 17.16 -9.28
N LEU A 70 -21.35 16.26 -9.72
CA LEU A 70 -21.65 15.33 -10.81
C LEU A 70 -22.55 14.19 -10.31
N PHE A 71 -22.07 13.44 -9.31
CA PHE A 71 -22.83 12.35 -8.67
C PHE A 71 -23.09 12.65 -7.19
N THR A 72 -24.08 11.98 -6.58
CA THR A 72 -24.33 12.04 -5.13
C THR A 72 -23.32 11.19 -4.37
N LYS A 73 -23.29 11.30 -3.04
CA LYS A 73 -22.44 10.42 -2.21
C LYS A 73 -22.92 8.97 -2.29
N GLU A 74 -24.23 8.77 -2.26
CA GLU A 74 -24.89 7.47 -2.31
C GLU A 74 -24.61 6.76 -3.63
N HIS A 75 -24.63 7.48 -4.75
CA HIS A 75 -24.25 6.94 -6.06
C HIS A 75 -22.81 6.41 -6.05
N GLU A 76 -21.85 7.22 -5.59
CA GLU A 76 -20.45 6.82 -5.60
C GLU A 76 -20.15 5.66 -4.64
N ILE A 77 -20.86 5.60 -3.50
CA ILE A 77 -20.77 4.46 -2.58
C ILE A 77 -21.32 3.20 -3.25
N ALA A 78 -22.54 3.25 -3.81
CA ALA A 78 -23.15 2.09 -4.47
C ALA A 78 -22.29 1.58 -5.64
N ARG A 79 -21.70 2.48 -6.42
CA ARG A 79 -20.77 2.13 -7.50
C ARG A 79 -19.55 1.37 -6.97
N ARG A 80 -18.91 1.86 -5.90
CA ARG A 80 -17.74 1.19 -5.30
C ARG A 80 -18.10 -0.13 -4.63
N ASP A 81 -19.28 -0.21 -4.01
CA ASP A 81 -19.78 -1.44 -3.40
C ASP A 81 -20.00 -2.55 -4.43
N LEU A 82 -20.51 -2.18 -5.62
CA LEU A 82 -20.64 -3.10 -6.75
C LEU A 82 -19.26 -3.58 -7.23
N ASP A 83 -18.31 -2.67 -7.43
CA ASP A 83 -16.93 -3.03 -7.83
C ASP A 83 -16.28 -3.98 -6.82
N ASN A 84 -16.43 -3.68 -5.52
CA ASN A 84 -15.90 -4.52 -4.45
C ASN A 84 -16.55 -5.91 -4.43
N SER A 85 -17.86 -6.00 -4.65
CA SER A 85 -18.56 -7.29 -4.70
C SER A 85 -18.10 -8.15 -5.88
N ILE A 86 -17.86 -7.56 -7.06
CA ILE A 86 -17.30 -8.26 -8.22
C ILE A 86 -15.87 -8.72 -7.93
N ARG A 87 -15.07 -7.89 -7.25
CA ARG A 87 -13.68 -8.21 -6.88
C ARG A 87 -13.58 -9.33 -5.86
N GLU A 88 -14.44 -9.36 -4.85
CA GLU A 88 -14.47 -10.45 -3.87
C GLU A 88 -14.96 -11.77 -4.51
N LEU A 89 -15.89 -11.70 -5.46
CA LEU A 89 -16.26 -12.87 -6.26
C LEU A 89 -15.08 -13.37 -7.10
N PHE A 90 -14.30 -12.48 -7.70
CA PHE A 90 -13.07 -12.83 -8.41
C PHE A 90 -12.07 -13.54 -7.50
N PHE A 91 -11.79 -13.00 -6.32
CA PHE A 91 -10.88 -13.62 -5.35
C PHE A 91 -11.35 -15.02 -4.95
N TYR A 92 -12.64 -15.17 -4.65
CA TYR A 92 -13.23 -16.46 -4.32
C TYR A 92 -13.05 -17.47 -5.46
N LEU A 93 -13.50 -17.13 -6.68
CA LEU A 93 -13.42 -18.03 -7.82
C LEU A 93 -11.99 -18.37 -8.19
N ASN A 94 -11.08 -17.38 -8.16
CA ASN A 94 -9.66 -17.60 -8.39
C ASN A 94 -9.09 -18.64 -7.43
N SER A 95 -9.35 -18.48 -6.12
CA SER A 95 -8.91 -19.44 -5.09
C SER A 95 -9.54 -20.82 -5.27
N GLN A 96 -10.84 -20.89 -5.54
CA GLN A 96 -11.53 -22.18 -5.71
C GLN A 96 -11.03 -22.95 -6.94
N PHE A 97 -10.75 -22.27 -8.05
CA PHE A 97 -10.25 -22.91 -9.25
C PHE A 97 -8.77 -23.30 -9.15
N GLU A 98 -7.97 -22.58 -8.36
CA GLU A 98 -6.59 -23.02 -8.04
C GLU A 98 -6.56 -24.27 -7.15
N LYS A 99 -7.54 -24.41 -6.25
CA LYS A 99 -7.68 -25.60 -5.39
C LYS A 99 -8.26 -26.80 -6.13
N ASN A 100 -9.08 -26.56 -7.17
CA ASN A 100 -9.80 -27.59 -7.92
C ASN A 100 -9.44 -27.50 -9.42
N ASP A 101 -8.23 -27.93 -9.76
CA ASP A 101 -7.74 -27.92 -11.14
C ASP A 101 -8.52 -28.91 -12.04
N GLY A 102 -8.53 -28.66 -13.35
CA GLY A 102 -9.15 -29.52 -14.35
C GLY A 102 -10.66 -29.32 -14.57
N LEU A 103 -11.28 -28.34 -13.93
CA LEU A 103 -12.68 -27.99 -14.18
C LEU A 103 -12.84 -27.36 -15.60
N PRO A 104 -13.65 -27.96 -16.50
CA PRO A 104 -13.71 -27.52 -17.90
C PRO A 104 -14.28 -26.11 -18.07
N PHE A 105 -15.09 -25.63 -17.13
CA PHE A 105 -15.71 -24.30 -17.16
C PHE A 105 -14.92 -23.23 -16.40
N ALA A 106 -13.91 -23.58 -15.59
CA ALA A 106 -13.20 -22.64 -14.72
C ALA A 106 -12.58 -21.48 -15.52
N ARG A 107 -11.97 -21.79 -16.67
CA ARG A 107 -11.40 -20.78 -17.56
C ARG A 107 -12.46 -19.82 -18.10
N HIS A 108 -13.62 -20.33 -18.47
CA HIS A 108 -14.71 -19.51 -18.98
C HIS A 108 -15.25 -18.59 -17.87
N ALA A 109 -15.46 -19.12 -16.66
CA ALA A 109 -15.90 -18.35 -15.51
C ALA A 109 -14.89 -17.23 -15.15
N MET A 110 -13.59 -17.55 -15.12
CA MET A 110 -12.55 -16.53 -14.86
C MET A 110 -12.54 -15.43 -15.91
N ASN A 111 -12.64 -15.77 -17.20
CA ASN A 111 -12.70 -14.78 -18.26
C ASN A 111 -13.92 -13.88 -18.16
N GLN A 112 -15.09 -14.44 -17.79
CA GLN A 112 -16.30 -13.64 -17.57
C GLN A 112 -16.11 -12.64 -16.42
N VAL A 113 -15.52 -13.08 -15.31
CA VAL A 113 -15.33 -12.22 -14.13
C VAL A 113 -14.27 -11.14 -14.38
N LEU A 114 -13.18 -11.47 -15.07
CA LEU A 114 -12.19 -10.47 -15.52
C LEU A 114 -12.82 -9.43 -16.45
N SER A 115 -13.72 -9.86 -17.35
CA SER A 115 -14.48 -8.93 -18.19
C SER A 115 -15.41 -8.04 -17.36
N LEU A 116 -16.07 -8.58 -16.34
CA LEU A 116 -16.91 -7.79 -15.41
C LEU A 116 -16.08 -6.77 -14.61
N LEU A 117 -14.90 -7.15 -14.14
CA LEU A 117 -13.96 -6.23 -13.49
C LEU A 117 -13.55 -5.09 -14.43
N GLY A 118 -13.23 -5.40 -15.69
CA GLY A 118 -12.92 -4.39 -16.70
C GLY A 118 -14.09 -3.44 -16.97
N GLN A 119 -15.32 -3.97 -17.05
CA GLN A 119 -16.53 -3.17 -17.20
C GLN A 119 -16.81 -2.29 -15.98
N SER A 120 -16.65 -2.82 -14.76
CA SER A 120 -16.78 -2.07 -13.51
C SER A 120 -15.74 -0.94 -13.42
N ALA A 121 -14.49 -1.21 -13.81
CA ALA A 121 -13.44 -0.21 -13.88
C ALA A 121 -13.73 0.85 -14.95
N ALA A 122 -14.31 0.49 -16.10
CA ALA A 122 -14.72 1.44 -17.13
C ALA A 122 -15.92 2.29 -16.67
N PHE A 123 -16.86 1.68 -15.92
CA PHE A 123 -18.00 2.39 -15.34
C PHE A 123 -17.56 3.52 -14.41
N ALA A 124 -16.41 3.37 -13.76
CA ALA A 124 -15.84 4.42 -12.94
C ALA A 124 -15.51 5.71 -13.70
N ASP A 125 -15.38 5.74 -15.03
CA ASP A 125 -15.06 6.96 -15.80
C ASP A 125 -16.15 7.40 -16.78
N ILE A 126 -17.37 6.85 -16.64
CA ILE A 126 -18.51 7.34 -17.42
C ILE A 126 -18.78 8.82 -17.09
N ASP A 127 -19.17 9.58 -18.12
CA ASP A 127 -19.42 11.03 -18.08
C ASP A 127 -18.25 11.87 -17.54
N GLY A 128 -17.01 11.38 -17.70
CA GLY A 128 -15.79 12.06 -17.25
C GLY A 128 -15.66 12.11 -15.72
N SER A 129 -16.26 11.15 -15.02
CA SER A 129 -16.34 11.13 -13.57
C SER A 129 -15.01 10.88 -12.86
N GLU A 130 -14.04 10.21 -13.50
CA GLU A 130 -12.68 10.11 -12.94
C GLU A 130 -12.00 11.47 -12.90
N LYS A 131 -12.09 12.24 -13.99
CA LYS A 131 -11.56 13.60 -14.06
C LYS A 131 -12.21 14.52 -13.03
N TRP A 132 -13.53 14.39 -12.84
CA TRP A 132 -14.26 15.13 -11.80
C TRP A 132 -13.78 14.79 -10.40
N ARG A 133 -13.67 13.50 -10.03
CA ARG A 133 -13.16 13.08 -8.72
C ARG A 133 -11.75 13.58 -8.50
N LYS A 134 -10.86 13.44 -9.48
CA LYS A 134 -9.47 13.92 -9.41
C LYS A 134 -9.40 15.42 -9.15
N ALA A 135 -10.19 16.22 -9.88
CA ALA A 135 -10.23 17.67 -9.68
C ALA A 135 -10.72 18.04 -8.27
N ALA A 136 -11.81 17.41 -7.80
CA ALA A 136 -12.37 17.68 -6.48
C ALA A 136 -11.40 17.29 -5.34
N LEU A 137 -10.76 16.11 -5.43
CA LEU A 137 -9.72 15.68 -4.48
C LEU A 137 -8.48 16.58 -4.52
N THR A 138 -8.13 17.13 -5.68
CA THR A 138 -7.04 18.11 -5.81
C THR A 138 -7.38 19.39 -5.04
N THR A 139 -8.62 19.87 -5.14
CA THR A 139 -9.09 21.02 -4.34
C THR A 139 -9.05 20.74 -2.84
N ILE A 140 -9.46 19.55 -2.40
CA ILE A 140 -9.37 19.17 -0.98
C ILE A 140 -7.91 19.10 -0.53
N SER A 141 -7.02 18.49 -1.33
CA SER A 141 -5.58 18.45 -1.05
C SER A 141 -5.01 19.85 -0.90
N ALA A 142 -5.32 20.78 -1.81
CA ALA A 142 -4.84 22.15 -1.73
C ALA A 142 -5.28 22.86 -0.44
N LYS A 143 -6.52 22.64 0.01
CA LYS A 143 -7.01 23.15 1.30
C LYS A 143 -6.24 22.58 2.48
N ILE A 144 -6.04 21.26 2.52
CA ILE A 144 -5.30 20.60 3.61
C ILE A 144 -3.84 21.10 3.62
N GLN A 145 -3.17 21.13 2.47
CA GLN A 145 -1.79 21.62 2.37
C GLN A 145 -1.66 23.07 2.84
N SER A 146 -2.61 23.95 2.48
CA SER A 146 -2.63 25.33 2.98
C SER A 146 -2.83 25.42 4.50
N GLN A 147 -3.70 24.57 5.07
CA GLN A 147 -3.88 24.50 6.53
C GLN A 147 -2.61 24.00 7.24
N LEU A 148 -1.97 22.95 6.71
CA LEU A 148 -0.70 22.44 7.24
C LEU A 148 0.39 23.50 7.17
N ASP A 149 0.50 24.23 6.05
CA ASP A 149 1.49 25.27 5.90
C ASP A 149 1.29 26.43 6.88
N ARG A 150 0.04 26.86 7.08
CA ARG A 150 -0.30 27.89 8.08
C ARG A 150 0.01 27.41 9.51
N LEU A 151 -0.31 26.16 9.85
CA LEU A 151 -0.01 25.57 11.15
C LEU A 151 1.50 25.51 11.41
N GLN A 152 2.27 25.18 10.37
CA GLN A 152 3.72 25.05 10.45
C GLN A 152 4.47 26.37 10.41
N ASN A 153 3.82 27.48 10.05
CA ASN A 153 4.48 28.78 9.91
C ASN A 153 3.76 29.89 10.71
N PRO A 154 3.67 29.76 12.05
CA PRO A 154 3.03 30.77 12.89
C PRO A 154 3.83 32.08 12.89
N ASN A 155 3.14 33.22 13.01
CA ASN A 155 3.73 34.56 12.99
C ASN A 155 4.87 34.75 14.01
N ASP A 156 4.73 34.18 15.20
CA ASP A 156 5.75 34.19 16.26
C ASP A 156 5.96 32.76 16.80
N CYS A 157 7.17 32.24 16.59
CA CYS A 157 7.55 30.90 17.01
C CYS A 157 7.68 30.75 18.53
N THR A 158 7.96 31.84 19.25
CA THR A 158 8.19 31.81 20.69
C THR A 158 6.90 31.66 21.50
N SER A 159 5.80 32.22 20.99
CA SER A 159 4.47 32.14 21.60
C SER A 159 3.60 31.02 21.02
N ALA A 160 3.96 30.48 19.85
CA ALA A 160 3.25 29.36 19.23
C ALA A 160 3.14 28.15 20.18
N ARG A 161 1.98 27.49 20.13
CA ARG A 161 1.80 26.17 20.76
C ARG A 161 2.47 25.14 19.86
N SER A 162 3.30 24.29 20.46
CA SER A 162 4.13 23.37 19.68
C SER A 162 4.06 21.96 20.23
N LEU A 163 4.27 21.01 19.33
CA LEU A 163 4.40 19.59 19.62
C LEU A 163 5.79 19.14 19.16
N ILE A 164 6.59 18.63 20.08
CA ILE A 164 7.94 18.15 19.82
C ILE A 164 7.87 16.66 19.52
N CYS A 165 8.47 16.25 18.40
CA CYS A 165 8.54 14.87 17.95
C CYS A 165 10.00 14.42 17.81
N GLN A 166 10.32 13.25 18.33
CA GLN A 166 11.66 12.66 18.25
C GLN A 166 11.78 11.76 17.02
N LEU A 167 12.63 12.13 16.07
CA LEU A 167 12.77 11.43 14.79
C LEU A 167 13.28 9.97 14.92
N ASN A 168 14.28 9.75 15.80
CA ASN A 168 15.00 8.48 15.90
C ASN A 168 14.22 7.40 16.67
N LYS A 169 13.17 6.85 16.04
CA LYS A 169 12.60 5.57 16.45
C LYS A 169 13.55 4.45 16.02
N GLY A 170 13.69 3.41 16.86
CA GLY A 170 14.55 2.24 16.62
C GLY A 170 14.05 1.29 15.52
N CYS A 171 13.90 1.80 14.30
CA CYS A 171 13.41 1.06 13.13
C CYS A 171 13.91 1.73 11.82
N GLY A 172 13.61 1.13 10.68
CA GLY A 172 14.02 1.67 9.37
C GLY A 172 13.24 2.91 8.93
N PHE A 173 13.68 3.53 7.83
CA PHE A 173 13.20 4.79 7.26
C PHE A 173 11.68 4.93 7.25
N GLY A 174 10.96 3.96 6.65
CA GLY A 174 9.51 4.09 6.53
C GLY A 174 8.78 4.07 7.88
N CYS A 175 9.27 3.29 8.84
CA CYS A 175 8.73 3.30 10.20
C CYS A 175 9.01 4.62 10.93
N GLN A 176 10.20 5.21 10.75
CA GLN A 176 10.51 6.53 11.30
C GLN A 176 9.67 7.63 10.67
N LEU A 177 9.45 7.59 9.35
CA LEU A 177 8.66 8.63 8.68
C LEU A 177 7.17 8.52 8.99
N HIS A 178 6.64 7.31 9.15
CA HIS A 178 5.32 7.15 9.75
C HIS A 178 5.27 7.65 11.19
N HIS A 179 6.30 7.45 12.00
CA HIS A 179 6.31 8.05 13.33
C HIS A 179 6.18 9.59 13.28
N VAL A 180 6.95 10.28 12.41
CA VAL A 180 6.82 11.74 12.24
C VAL A 180 5.45 12.13 11.67
N THR A 181 4.92 11.35 10.74
CA THR A 181 3.58 11.57 10.17
C THR A 181 2.49 11.48 11.25
N TYR A 182 2.60 10.50 12.14
CA TYR A 182 1.72 10.35 13.30
C TYR A 182 1.82 11.57 14.23
N CYS A 183 3.04 12.00 14.58
CA CYS A 183 3.24 13.22 15.37
C CYS A 183 2.55 14.42 14.71
N PHE A 184 2.64 14.53 13.38
CA PHE A 184 2.06 15.64 12.63
C PHE A 184 0.53 15.61 12.64
N ILE A 185 -0.09 14.43 12.52
CA ILE A 185 -1.56 14.28 12.61
C ILE A 185 -2.04 14.71 14.01
N VAL A 186 -1.35 14.31 15.07
CA VAL A 186 -1.70 14.74 16.45
C VAL A 186 -1.45 16.23 16.64
N ALA A 187 -0.37 16.79 16.10
CA ALA A 187 -0.07 18.21 16.14
C ALA A 187 -1.19 19.02 15.45
N TYR A 188 -1.64 18.57 14.28
CA TYR A 188 -2.78 19.14 13.56
C TYR A 188 -4.08 19.05 14.36
N GLY A 189 -4.42 17.87 14.89
CA GLY A 189 -5.61 17.66 15.73
C GLY A 189 -5.61 18.48 17.04
N THR A 190 -4.44 18.89 17.53
CA THR A 190 -4.31 19.70 18.75
C THR A 190 -3.96 21.17 18.49
N ASN A 191 -3.97 21.59 17.22
CA ASN A 191 -3.61 22.93 16.75
C ASN A 191 -2.24 23.39 17.32
N ARG A 192 -1.23 22.54 17.13
CA ARG A 192 0.17 22.78 17.52
C ARG A 192 1.07 22.71 16.30
N THR A 193 2.05 23.60 16.23
CA THR A 193 3.15 23.51 15.25
C THR A 193 4.01 22.29 15.58
N LEU A 194 4.21 21.39 14.62
CA LEU A 194 5.12 20.26 14.75
C LEU A 194 6.56 20.75 14.66
N ILE A 195 7.37 20.35 15.62
CA ILE A 195 8.81 20.61 15.70
C ILE A 195 9.53 19.29 15.87
N LEU A 196 10.58 19.04 15.07
CA LEU A 196 11.49 17.93 15.34
C LEU A 196 12.42 18.33 16.48
N LEU A 197 12.64 17.40 17.41
CA LEU A 197 13.68 17.56 18.42
C LEU A 197 15.04 17.84 17.73
N HIS A 198 15.74 18.87 18.20
CA HIS A 198 17.01 19.35 17.63
C HIS A 198 16.96 19.61 16.11
N ASP A 199 15.80 20.05 15.60
CA ASP A 199 15.56 20.28 14.17
C ASP A 199 15.84 19.05 13.28
N GLY A 200 15.84 17.85 13.88
CA GLY A 200 16.13 16.59 13.19
C GLY A 200 17.61 16.37 12.86
N LEU A 201 18.53 17.09 13.50
CA LEU A 201 19.98 16.96 13.27
C LEU A 201 20.53 15.58 13.63
N ASP A 202 19.99 14.93 14.65
CA ASP A 202 20.52 13.66 15.17
C ASP A 202 20.11 12.42 14.35
N TRP A 203 19.61 12.59 13.12
CA TRP A 203 19.01 11.48 12.39
C TRP A 203 20.01 10.37 12.05
N ASN A 204 19.73 9.13 12.44
CA ASN A 204 20.62 8.00 12.22
C ASN A 204 20.91 7.63 10.75
N TYR A 205 20.16 8.18 9.79
CA TYR A 205 20.39 7.97 8.36
C TYR A 205 21.39 8.95 7.72
N SER A 206 21.64 10.11 8.33
CA SER A 206 22.53 11.12 7.74
C SER A 206 23.04 12.12 8.77
N GLU A 207 24.33 12.45 8.70
CA GLU A 207 24.97 13.50 9.52
C GLU A 207 24.39 14.91 9.26
N LYS A 208 23.74 15.12 8.09
CA LYS A 208 23.01 16.37 7.78
C LYS A 208 21.58 16.37 8.35
N GLY A 209 21.21 15.36 9.13
CA GLY A 209 19.89 15.21 9.71
C GLY A 209 18.77 15.18 8.66
N TRP A 210 17.59 15.65 9.07
CA TRP A 210 16.41 15.79 8.21
C TRP A 210 16.68 16.48 6.86
N THR A 211 17.50 17.54 6.89
CA THR A 211 17.78 18.38 5.71
C THR A 211 18.67 17.71 4.66
N ALA A 212 19.21 16.53 4.95
CA ALA A 212 19.88 15.69 3.96
C ALA A 212 18.98 15.37 2.76
N ALA A 213 17.67 15.20 3.00
CA ALA A 213 16.70 14.81 1.97
C ALA A 213 15.57 15.83 1.80
N PHE A 214 15.10 16.44 2.89
CA PHE A 214 13.83 17.17 2.88
C PHE A 214 14.00 18.64 3.25
N LEU A 215 13.04 19.47 2.83
CA LEU A 215 12.91 20.83 3.33
C LEU A 215 12.53 20.83 4.82
N PRO A 216 12.91 21.86 5.60
CA PRO A 216 12.46 22.01 6.98
C PRO A 216 10.92 21.91 7.10
N ILE A 217 10.44 21.22 8.15
CA ILE A 217 9.00 21.04 8.39
C ILE A 217 8.33 22.35 8.83
N SER A 218 9.08 23.28 9.42
CA SER A 218 8.61 24.57 9.88
C SER A 218 9.70 25.62 9.67
N ARG A 219 9.29 26.89 9.59
CA ARG A 219 10.22 28.02 9.76
C ARG A 219 10.74 28.17 11.20
N CYS A 220 10.00 27.66 12.19
CA CYS A 220 10.37 27.68 13.59
C CYS A 220 11.44 26.62 13.89
N LYS A 221 12.41 26.97 14.72
CA LYS A 221 13.44 26.06 15.23
C LYS A 221 13.06 25.54 16.61
N HIS A 222 13.61 24.39 16.96
CA HIS A 222 13.45 23.83 18.31
C HIS A 222 13.87 24.84 19.40
N ALA A 223 14.99 25.52 19.20
CA ALA A 223 15.50 26.57 20.10
C ALA A 223 14.58 27.81 20.23
N ASP A 224 13.75 28.11 19.23
CA ASP A 224 12.77 29.22 19.31
C ASP A 224 11.62 28.86 20.25
N VAL A 225 11.29 27.57 20.33
CA VAL A 225 10.12 27.05 21.03
C VAL A 225 10.48 26.62 22.45
N SER A 226 11.65 26.01 22.64
CA SER A 226 12.14 25.46 23.90
C SER A 226 13.65 25.67 24.00
N LYS A 227 14.11 26.30 25.09
CA LYS A 227 15.53 26.50 25.39
C LYS A 227 16.06 25.51 26.43
N ASP A 228 15.17 24.72 27.02
CA ASP A 228 15.45 23.83 28.14
C ASP A 228 14.57 22.59 28.02
N GLU A 229 15.12 21.52 27.47
CA GLU A 229 14.43 20.24 27.26
C GLU A 229 13.85 19.67 28.57
N VAL A 230 14.48 19.94 29.72
CA VAL A 230 14.01 19.45 31.03
C VAL A 230 12.66 20.06 31.41
N LYS A 231 12.32 21.22 30.84
CA LYS A 231 11.04 21.90 31.07
C LYS A 231 9.95 21.50 30.08
N GLU A 232 10.29 20.71 29.05
CA GLU A 232 9.30 20.18 28.11
C GLU A 232 8.37 19.22 28.84
N LYS A 233 7.05 19.38 28.64
CA LYS A 233 6.07 18.52 29.26
C LYS A 233 5.79 17.32 28.37
N ASP A 234 5.96 16.13 28.92
CA ASP A 234 5.58 14.91 28.22
C ASP A 234 4.06 14.86 28.00
N TRP A 235 3.67 14.31 26.85
CA TRP A 235 2.28 14.04 26.56
C TRP A 235 1.67 13.09 27.60
N SER A 236 0.48 13.44 28.08
CA SER A 236 -0.33 12.56 28.93
C SER A 236 -1.67 12.22 28.28
N SER A 237 -2.46 13.23 27.91
CA SER A 237 -3.74 13.08 27.19
C SER A 237 -4.10 14.42 26.54
N VAL A 238 -5.10 14.46 25.66
CA VAL A 238 -5.56 15.74 25.07
C VAL A 238 -5.89 16.77 26.16
N ALA A 239 -6.64 16.37 27.19
CA ALA A 239 -7.08 17.27 28.26
C ALA A 239 -5.91 17.74 29.14
N MET A 240 -5.03 16.82 29.57
CA MET A 240 -3.93 17.16 30.47
C MET A 240 -2.80 17.91 29.76
N SER A 241 -2.61 17.66 28.47
CA SER A 241 -1.61 18.36 27.65
C SER A 241 -2.11 19.74 27.20
N ALA A 242 -3.41 20.03 27.26
CA ALA A 242 -3.99 21.27 26.74
C ALA A 242 -3.41 22.56 27.38
N PRO A 243 -3.20 22.66 28.71
CA PRO A 243 -2.69 23.89 29.34
C PRO A 243 -1.24 24.21 28.96
N HIS A 244 -0.47 23.23 28.48
CA HIS A 244 0.95 23.40 28.18
C HIS A 244 1.17 23.96 26.77
N ARG A 245 2.01 25.00 26.65
CA ARG A 245 2.36 25.58 25.33
C ARG A 245 3.19 24.62 24.48
N VAL A 246 4.15 23.92 25.08
CA VAL A 246 5.04 22.96 24.41
C VAL A 246 4.82 21.59 25.03
N VAL A 247 4.63 20.58 24.20
CA VAL A 247 4.40 19.19 24.63
C VAL A 247 5.26 18.24 23.80
N LYS A 248 5.95 17.31 24.45
CA LYS A 248 6.75 16.27 23.81
C LYS A 248 5.92 15.00 23.63
N LEU A 249 5.79 14.54 22.39
CA LEU A 249 4.99 13.37 22.05
C LEU A 249 5.86 12.10 22.06
N PRO A 250 5.49 11.04 22.79
CA PRO A 250 6.24 9.79 22.80
C PRO A 250 6.02 8.99 21.51
N PHE A 251 6.79 7.91 21.35
CA PHE A 251 6.47 6.89 20.37
C PHE A 251 5.09 6.29 20.65
N ILE A 252 4.36 5.96 19.59
CA ILE A 252 2.99 5.45 19.68
C ILE A 252 2.88 4.15 20.51
N ASP A 253 3.96 3.36 20.55
CA ASP A 253 4.04 2.08 21.29
C ASP A 253 4.01 2.29 22.81
N GLY A 254 4.55 3.42 23.29
CA GLY A 254 4.57 3.81 24.71
C GLY A 254 3.51 4.86 25.07
N MET A 255 2.59 5.18 24.15
CA MET A 255 1.62 6.24 24.36
C MET A 255 0.50 5.84 25.31
N HIS A 256 0.48 6.47 26.49
CA HIS A 256 -0.69 6.56 27.35
C HIS A 256 -1.61 7.72 26.90
N GLY A 257 -2.91 7.62 27.21
CA GLY A 257 -3.90 8.66 26.85
C GLY A 257 -3.96 8.96 25.36
N ARG A 258 -4.13 7.91 24.55
CA ARG A 258 -4.21 7.95 23.09
C ARG A 258 -5.25 9.00 22.63
N PRO A 259 -4.87 10.00 21.81
CA PRO A 259 -5.82 11.00 21.31
C PRO A 259 -6.79 10.39 20.29
N PRO A 260 -7.94 11.03 20.02
CA PRO A 260 -8.84 10.61 18.94
C PRO A 260 -8.24 10.85 17.55
N PHE A 261 -7.21 11.70 17.44
CA PHE A 261 -6.51 12.07 16.21
C PHE A 261 -5.45 11.03 15.81
N LEU A 262 -5.84 9.76 15.79
CA LEU A 262 -4.98 8.66 15.33
C LEU A 262 -5.58 8.04 14.08
N PRO A 263 -4.76 7.65 13.08
CA PRO A 263 -5.19 6.75 12.01
C PRO A 263 -6.02 5.58 12.57
N LEU A 264 -7.05 5.08 11.91
CA LEU A 264 -7.55 5.46 10.58
C LEU A 264 -8.58 6.61 10.64
N ALA A 265 -8.49 7.51 11.64
CA ALA A 265 -9.38 8.66 11.72
C ALA A 265 -9.11 9.72 10.64
N PHE A 266 -10.17 10.38 10.18
CA PHE A 266 -10.11 11.50 9.24
C PHE A 266 -11.15 12.58 9.61
N PRO A 267 -11.02 13.82 9.09
CA PRO A 267 -11.77 14.97 9.59
C PRO A 267 -13.24 14.97 9.20
N GLU A 268 -14.10 15.24 10.19
CA GLU A 268 -15.56 15.36 10.03
C GLU A 268 -15.98 16.35 8.96
N PHE A 269 -15.34 17.52 8.92
CA PHE A 269 -15.68 18.56 7.96
C PHE A 269 -15.36 18.21 6.49
N PHE A 270 -14.53 17.19 6.24
CA PHE A 270 -14.33 16.62 4.89
C PHE A 270 -15.02 15.27 4.70
N ALA A 271 -15.70 14.72 5.72
CA ALA A 271 -16.09 13.33 5.70
C ALA A 271 -17.07 13.00 4.58
N SER A 272 -18.08 13.86 4.36
CA SER A 272 -19.03 13.68 3.27
C SER A 272 -18.36 13.70 1.90
N ASP A 273 -17.45 14.66 1.68
CA ASP A 273 -16.75 14.82 0.41
C ASP A 273 -15.76 13.67 0.15
N LEU A 274 -14.98 13.26 1.15
CA LEU A 274 -14.03 12.17 0.99
C LEU A 274 -14.72 10.82 0.82
N LEU A 275 -15.78 10.54 1.59
CA LEU A 275 -16.58 9.31 1.41
C LEU A 275 -17.26 9.26 0.05
N LYS A 276 -17.53 10.41 -0.57
CA LYS A 276 -18.03 10.48 -1.93
C LYS A 276 -16.93 10.25 -2.96
N LEU A 277 -15.77 10.88 -2.78
CA LEU A 277 -14.76 11.02 -3.81
C LEU A 277 -13.62 9.99 -3.76
N HIS A 278 -13.39 9.33 -2.62
CA HIS A 278 -12.24 8.45 -2.41
C HIS A 278 -12.66 7.11 -1.80
N SER A 279 -12.11 6.02 -2.32
CA SER A 279 -12.38 4.65 -1.86
C SER A 279 -11.73 4.32 -0.51
N ASN A 280 -10.71 5.08 -0.10
CA ASN A 280 -10.07 4.97 1.22
C ASN A 280 -9.76 6.35 1.84
N PRO A 281 -10.76 7.04 2.44
CA PRO A 281 -10.57 8.38 3.01
C PRO A 281 -9.44 8.52 4.05
N PRO A 282 -9.24 7.56 4.98
CA PRO A 282 -8.14 7.62 5.93
C PRO A 282 -6.77 7.73 5.27
N VAL A 283 -6.47 6.88 4.28
CA VAL A 283 -5.17 6.89 3.58
C VAL A 283 -4.99 8.20 2.81
N PHE A 284 -6.03 8.68 2.14
CA PHE A 284 -5.98 9.98 1.47
C PHE A 284 -5.63 11.10 2.46
N PHE A 285 -6.22 11.10 3.65
CA PHE A 285 -5.90 12.10 4.68
C PHE A 285 -4.46 11.97 5.19
N ILE A 286 -4.02 10.76 5.54
CA ILE A 286 -2.65 10.46 6.00
C ILE A 286 -1.61 10.92 4.96
N SER A 287 -1.87 10.67 3.68
CA SER A 287 -0.97 11.04 2.58
C SER A 287 -0.68 12.53 2.49
N GLN A 288 -1.56 13.40 2.99
CA GLN A 288 -1.35 14.85 2.97
C GLN A 288 -0.20 15.26 3.89
N PHE A 289 -0.12 14.63 5.06
CA PHE A 289 0.96 14.85 6.02
C PHE A 289 2.26 14.29 5.48
N LEU A 290 2.21 13.07 4.93
CA LEU A 290 3.39 12.45 4.33
C LEU A 290 3.95 13.30 3.19
N ARG A 291 3.09 13.84 2.31
CA ARG A 291 3.47 14.76 1.23
C ARG A 291 4.18 16.02 1.75
N TYR A 292 3.63 16.62 2.81
CA TYR A 292 4.20 17.85 3.38
C TYR A 292 5.58 17.58 4.01
N LEU A 293 5.72 16.45 4.69
CA LEU A 293 6.98 15.99 5.26
C LEU A 293 8.02 15.67 4.18
N MET A 294 7.63 14.96 3.12
CA MET A 294 8.52 14.52 2.05
C MET A 294 8.79 15.58 0.98
N ARG A 295 8.64 16.88 1.27
CA ARG A 295 9.02 17.94 0.32
C ARG A 295 10.54 17.86 0.08
N PRO A 296 10.99 17.53 -1.14
CA PRO A 296 12.39 17.27 -1.38
C PRO A 296 13.21 18.57 -1.36
N ASN A 297 14.45 18.48 -0.90
CA ASN A 297 15.46 19.51 -1.19
C ASN A 297 15.92 19.41 -2.66
N ASP A 298 16.77 20.33 -3.11
CA ASP A 298 17.20 20.40 -4.52
C ASP A 298 17.93 19.12 -4.98
N GLU A 299 18.77 18.53 -4.13
CA GLU A 299 19.49 17.30 -4.45
C GLU A 299 18.54 16.13 -4.66
N LEU A 300 17.63 15.90 -3.71
CA LEU A 300 16.64 14.82 -3.81
C LEU A 300 15.68 15.07 -4.97
N ALA A 301 15.24 16.31 -5.19
CA ALA A 301 14.35 16.66 -6.30
C ALA A 301 14.98 16.33 -7.66
N LYS A 302 16.28 16.63 -7.81
CA LYS A 302 17.04 16.25 -9.01
C LYS A 302 17.09 14.74 -9.20
N ARG A 303 17.45 13.97 -8.15
CA ARG A 303 17.49 12.49 -8.21
C ARG A 303 16.12 11.90 -8.57
N ILE A 304 15.03 12.41 -7.97
CA ILE A 304 13.66 11.98 -8.29
C ILE A 304 13.33 12.28 -9.76
N SER A 305 13.67 13.47 -10.26
CA SER A 305 13.40 13.85 -11.64
C SER A 305 14.17 12.98 -12.64
N GLU A 306 15.45 12.71 -12.38
CA GLU A 306 16.30 11.84 -13.21
C GLU A 306 15.82 10.39 -13.21
N ALA A 307 15.36 9.88 -12.07
CA ALA A 307 14.76 8.55 -12.00
C ALA A 307 13.44 8.49 -12.77
N ALA A 308 12.57 9.49 -12.57
CA ALA A 308 11.27 9.56 -13.25
C ALA A 308 11.39 9.65 -14.77
N SER A 309 12.43 10.32 -15.30
CA SER A 309 12.63 10.42 -16.76
C SER A 309 13.07 9.12 -17.41
N LYS A 310 13.56 8.13 -16.64
CA LYS A 310 13.98 6.82 -17.15
C LYS A 310 12.83 5.83 -17.28
N VAL A 311 11.65 6.15 -16.74
CA VAL A 311 10.47 5.29 -16.74
C VAL A 311 9.37 5.96 -17.57
N PRO A 312 8.76 5.28 -18.55
CA PRO A 312 7.82 5.89 -19.48
C PRO A 312 6.40 6.01 -18.87
N PHE A 313 6.28 6.68 -17.73
CA PHE A 313 5.01 6.86 -17.02
C PHE A 313 3.92 7.56 -17.86
N SER A 314 4.30 8.32 -18.89
CA SER A 314 3.38 9.01 -19.81
C SER A 314 2.97 8.16 -21.01
N GLU A 315 3.65 7.05 -21.31
CA GLU A 315 3.40 6.22 -22.51
C GLU A 315 2.43 5.05 -22.26
N GLY A 316 1.81 5.00 -21.08
CA GLY A 316 0.87 3.97 -20.70
C GLY A 316 1.13 3.44 -19.29
N PRO A 317 0.39 2.39 -18.90
CA PRO A 317 0.43 1.93 -17.53
C PRO A 317 1.75 1.27 -17.16
N VAL A 318 2.15 1.48 -15.91
CA VAL A 318 3.30 0.81 -15.26
C VAL A 318 2.80 0.24 -13.94
N VAL A 319 3.02 -1.06 -13.71
CA VAL A 319 2.71 -1.70 -12.42
C VAL A 319 3.96 -1.68 -11.55
N GLY A 320 3.85 -1.13 -10.34
CA GLY A 320 4.95 -1.06 -9.38
C GLY A 320 4.98 -2.32 -8.52
N LEU A 321 6.13 -2.99 -8.47
CA LEU A 321 6.39 -4.14 -7.63
C LEU A 321 7.33 -3.74 -6.51
N GLN A 322 6.87 -3.83 -5.26
CA GLN A 322 7.75 -3.67 -4.10
C GLN A 322 8.02 -5.05 -3.51
N ILE A 323 9.22 -5.58 -3.79
CA ILE A 323 9.63 -6.93 -3.44
C ILE A 323 10.64 -6.84 -2.29
N ARG A 324 10.36 -7.49 -1.16
CA ARG A 324 11.22 -7.47 0.03
C ARG A 324 11.69 -8.89 0.35
N ARG A 325 13.00 -9.17 0.23
CA ARG A 325 13.55 -10.53 0.38
C ARG A 325 14.61 -10.69 1.48
N THR A 326 15.27 -9.63 1.96
CA THR A 326 16.46 -9.79 2.81
C THR A 326 16.17 -10.07 4.29
N ASP A 327 15.87 -9.04 5.09
CA ASP A 327 15.87 -9.09 6.56
C ASP A 327 14.50 -9.39 7.21
N LYS A 328 13.44 -9.38 6.40
CA LYS A 328 12.06 -9.49 6.87
C LYS A 328 11.48 -10.89 6.71
N VAL A 329 12.12 -11.73 5.91
CA VAL A 329 11.73 -13.13 5.70
C VAL A 329 11.97 -13.91 7.00
N GLY A 330 10.90 -14.41 7.60
CA GLY A 330 10.94 -15.23 8.82
C GLY A 330 10.86 -14.48 10.15
N THR A 331 10.78 -13.15 10.14
CA THR A 331 10.57 -12.32 11.34
C THR A 331 9.28 -11.51 11.26
N GLU A 332 9.09 -10.75 10.18
CA GLU A 332 7.96 -9.84 10.00
C GLU A 332 7.10 -10.17 8.78
N ALA A 333 7.63 -10.92 7.80
CA ALA A 333 6.90 -11.32 6.60
C ALA A 333 7.37 -12.71 6.09
N ALA A 334 6.56 -13.31 5.23
CA ALA A 334 6.94 -14.53 4.50
C ALA A 334 7.79 -14.21 3.27
N PHE A 335 8.56 -15.18 2.79
CA PHE A 335 9.17 -15.10 1.46
C PHE A 335 8.07 -15.26 0.40
N HIS A 336 8.03 -14.33 -0.55
CA HIS A 336 7.17 -14.43 -1.73
C HIS A 336 8.01 -14.47 -3.00
N ALA A 337 7.76 -15.46 -3.85
CA ALA A 337 8.45 -15.61 -5.12
C ALA A 337 8.01 -14.51 -6.11
N LEU A 338 8.87 -14.14 -7.07
CA LEU A 338 8.51 -13.14 -8.09
C LEU A 338 7.22 -13.52 -8.86
N SER A 339 6.99 -14.81 -9.07
CA SER A 339 5.79 -15.33 -9.73
C SER A 339 4.48 -14.98 -9.02
N GLU A 340 4.48 -14.81 -7.70
CA GLU A 340 3.28 -14.38 -6.97
C GLU A 340 2.94 -12.92 -7.30
N TYR A 341 3.93 -12.03 -7.31
CA TYR A 341 3.75 -10.63 -7.72
C TYR A 341 3.31 -10.54 -9.19
N MET A 342 3.93 -11.33 -10.06
CA MET A 342 3.64 -11.31 -11.49
C MET A 342 2.25 -11.90 -11.82
N LYS A 343 1.75 -12.86 -11.04
CA LYS A 343 0.36 -13.36 -11.17
C LYS A 343 -0.66 -12.23 -11.03
N TRP A 344 -0.57 -11.44 -9.97
CA TRP A 344 -1.50 -10.33 -9.75
C TRP A 344 -1.28 -9.15 -10.71
N THR A 345 -0.03 -8.95 -11.14
CA THR A 345 0.31 -8.01 -12.22
C THR A 345 -0.38 -8.40 -13.53
N GLU A 346 -0.35 -9.68 -13.88
CA GLU A 346 -1.00 -10.21 -15.08
C GLU A 346 -2.52 -10.03 -15.03
N TYR A 347 -3.16 -10.36 -13.90
CA TYR A 347 -4.60 -10.11 -13.74
C TYR A 347 -4.95 -8.63 -13.89
N TRP A 348 -4.14 -7.74 -13.31
CA TRP A 348 -4.36 -6.31 -13.45
C TRP A 348 -4.29 -5.88 -14.93
N PHE A 349 -3.27 -6.32 -15.68
CA PHE A 349 -3.16 -6.02 -17.11
C PHE A 349 -4.34 -6.58 -17.91
N GLN A 350 -4.82 -7.78 -17.61
CA GLN A 350 -5.99 -8.36 -18.27
C GLN A 350 -7.26 -7.52 -18.01
N VAL A 351 -7.49 -7.11 -16.76
CA VAL A 351 -8.60 -6.22 -16.39
C VAL A 351 -8.49 -4.88 -17.11
N GLU A 352 -7.28 -4.31 -17.17
CA GLU A 352 -7.03 -3.05 -17.87
C GLU A 352 -7.29 -3.17 -19.37
N GLU A 353 -6.83 -4.24 -20.02
CA GLU A 353 -7.08 -4.52 -21.43
C GLU A 353 -8.58 -4.69 -21.73
N TYR A 354 -9.34 -5.32 -20.83
CA TYR A 354 -10.81 -5.34 -20.90
C TYR A 354 -11.41 -3.94 -20.74
N ARG A 355 -10.91 -3.13 -19.80
CA ARG A 355 -11.38 -1.76 -19.55
C ARG A 355 -11.22 -0.87 -20.77
N ILE A 356 -10.05 -0.93 -21.43
CA ILE A 356 -9.71 -0.06 -22.56
C ILE A 356 -10.08 -0.67 -23.93
N GLY A 357 -10.45 -1.95 -23.97
CA GLY A 357 -10.86 -2.65 -25.19
C GLY A 357 -9.72 -2.92 -26.20
N ARG A 358 -8.46 -2.90 -25.76
CA ARG A 358 -7.28 -3.15 -26.60
C ARG A 358 -6.11 -3.72 -25.79
N PRO A 359 -5.20 -4.48 -26.42
CA PRO A 359 -3.94 -4.87 -25.78
C PRO A 359 -3.12 -3.67 -25.33
N THR A 360 -2.38 -3.81 -24.23
CA THR A 360 -1.48 -2.77 -23.73
C THR A 360 -0.05 -3.27 -23.62
N ARG A 361 0.92 -2.36 -23.76
CA ARG A 361 2.33 -2.68 -23.50
C ARG A 361 2.51 -2.88 -22.00
N ARG A 362 3.06 -4.03 -21.62
CA ARG A 362 3.16 -4.44 -20.22
C ARG A 362 4.49 -3.98 -19.64
N ARG A 363 4.42 -3.09 -18.65
CA ARG A 363 5.59 -2.46 -18.03
C ARG A 363 5.52 -2.63 -16.52
N ILE A 364 6.65 -2.99 -15.92
CA ILE A 364 6.81 -3.07 -14.47
C ILE A 364 7.94 -2.19 -13.99
N TYR A 365 7.74 -1.56 -12.83
CA TYR A 365 8.80 -0.93 -12.06
C TYR A 365 9.08 -1.79 -10.83
N ILE A 366 10.33 -2.19 -10.60
CA ILE A 366 10.71 -3.03 -9.47
C ILE A 366 11.50 -2.20 -8.46
N ALA A 367 10.98 -2.09 -7.24
CA ALA A 367 11.67 -1.63 -6.06
C ALA A 367 11.98 -2.84 -5.16
N THR A 368 13.25 -3.14 -4.92
CA THR A 368 13.66 -4.36 -4.22
C THR A 368 14.92 -4.16 -3.41
N ASP A 369 15.10 -4.93 -2.34
CA ASP A 369 16.36 -5.06 -1.60
C ASP A 369 17.22 -6.25 -2.08
N ASP A 370 16.74 -6.97 -3.10
CA ASP A 370 17.43 -8.07 -3.77
C ASP A 370 17.60 -7.75 -5.27
N PRO A 371 18.83 -7.41 -5.72
CA PRO A 371 19.12 -7.06 -7.12
C PRO A 371 18.95 -8.23 -8.09
N SER A 372 18.98 -9.48 -7.61
CA SER A 372 18.86 -10.67 -8.48
C SER A 372 17.49 -10.77 -9.15
N VAL A 373 16.47 -10.14 -8.55
CA VAL A 373 15.10 -10.06 -9.07
C VAL A 373 15.05 -9.47 -10.49
N PHE A 374 15.92 -8.51 -10.81
CA PHE A 374 15.92 -7.90 -12.15
C PHE A 374 16.33 -8.87 -13.25
N ALA A 375 17.31 -9.72 -12.98
CA ALA A 375 17.73 -10.77 -13.92
C ALA A 375 16.62 -11.83 -14.05
N GLU A 376 16.06 -12.27 -12.91
CA GLU A 376 14.93 -13.21 -12.88
C GLU A 376 13.73 -12.69 -13.70
N ALA A 377 13.37 -11.42 -13.54
CA ALA A 377 12.25 -10.80 -14.24
C ALA A 377 12.47 -10.76 -15.76
N LYS A 378 13.67 -10.34 -16.20
CA LYS A 378 14.02 -10.27 -17.63
C LYS A 378 14.07 -11.65 -18.28
N GLU A 379 14.51 -12.68 -17.55
CA GLU A 379 14.58 -14.05 -18.05
C GLU A 379 13.19 -14.69 -18.17
N LYS A 380 12.39 -14.63 -17.10
CA LYS A 380 11.10 -15.35 -17.03
C LYS A 380 9.93 -14.61 -17.67
N TYR A 381 9.98 -13.28 -17.74
CA TYR A 381 8.88 -12.43 -18.20
C TYR A 381 9.32 -11.54 -19.37
N SER A 382 9.83 -12.15 -20.44
CA SER A 382 10.36 -11.46 -21.62
C SER A 382 9.34 -10.60 -22.39
N ASN A 383 8.04 -10.80 -22.13
CA ASN A 383 6.95 -9.97 -22.66
C ASN A 383 6.70 -8.69 -21.85
N TYR A 384 7.43 -8.46 -20.75
CA TYR A 384 7.36 -7.27 -19.92
C TYR A 384 8.58 -6.37 -20.11
N GLU A 385 8.35 -5.07 -20.07
CA GLU A 385 9.42 -4.08 -19.94
C GLU A 385 9.74 -3.86 -18.47
N VAL A 386 10.98 -4.15 -18.09
CA VAL A 386 11.41 -4.12 -16.70
C VAL A 386 12.21 -2.85 -16.42
N TYR A 387 11.67 -2.01 -15.54
CA TYR A 387 12.29 -0.78 -15.04
C TYR A 387 12.63 -0.90 -13.55
N GLY A 388 13.59 -0.10 -13.10
CA GLY A 388 14.07 -0.01 -11.72
C GLY A 388 15.56 0.24 -11.69
N ASP A 389 16.10 0.50 -10.50
CA ASP A 389 17.51 0.84 -10.31
C ASP A 389 18.23 -0.24 -9.51
N VAL A 390 19.09 -1.00 -10.19
CA VAL A 390 19.87 -2.08 -9.57
C VAL A 390 20.84 -1.54 -8.52
N ALA A 391 21.38 -0.34 -8.70
CA ALA A 391 22.30 0.27 -7.73
C ALA A 391 21.57 0.68 -6.45
N ILE A 392 20.32 1.15 -6.56
CA ILE A 392 19.46 1.39 -5.39
C ILE A 392 19.20 0.07 -4.65
N ALA A 393 18.85 -0.99 -5.36
CA ALA A 393 18.63 -2.31 -4.76
C ALA A 393 19.87 -2.85 -4.03
N ASP A 394 21.05 -2.71 -4.63
CA ASP A 394 22.34 -3.08 -4.01
C ASP A 394 22.61 -2.28 -2.73
N SER A 395 22.26 -0.99 -2.71
CA SER A 395 22.45 -0.12 -1.55
C SER A 395 21.48 -0.43 -0.39
N ALA A 396 20.31 -1.01 -0.68
CA ALA A 396 19.27 -1.32 0.29
C ALA A 396 19.54 -2.59 1.12
N GLN A 397 20.53 -3.39 0.70
CA GLN A 397 21.01 -4.56 1.44
C GLN A 397 21.47 -4.18 2.85
N THR A 398 21.25 -5.07 3.82
CA THR A 398 21.46 -4.82 5.27
C THR A 398 22.81 -4.22 5.63
N LYS A 399 23.89 -4.57 4.90
CA LYS A 399 25.25 -4.06 5.16
C LYS A 399 25.47 -2.58 4.80
N LYS A 400 24.64 -1.98 3.92
CA LYS A 400 24.84 -0.62 3.37
C LYS A 400 23.68 0.35 3.67
N ARG A 401 22.66 -0.16 4.36
CA ARG A 401 21.34 0.46 4.50
C ARG A 401 21.32 1.80 5.23
N TYR A 402 22.22 2.02 6.19
CA TYR A 402 22.29 3.27 6.96
C TYR A 402 23.37 4.18 6.38
N SER A 403 23.08 4.72 5.21
CA SER A 403 23.93 5.69 4.51
C SER A 403 23.05 6.72 3.79
N SER A 404 23.60 7.90 3.53
CA SER A 404 22.90 8.95 2.79
C SER A 404 22.45 8.47 1.40
N ASP A 405 23.27 7.69 0.69
CA ASP A 405 22.87 7.16 -0.63
C ASP A 405 21.75 6.13 -0.54
N SER A 406 21.78 5.23 0.45
CA SER A 406 20.68 4.27 0.65
C SER A 406 19.37 4.97 1.05
N LEU A 407 19.46 6.02 1.88
CA LEU A 407 18.33 6.88 2.23
C LEU A 407 17.71 7.53 0.99
N LEU A 408 18.52 8.19 0.17
CA LEU A 408 18.02 8.86 -1.03
C LEU A 408 17.48 7.83 -2.04
N GLY A 409 18.12 6.66 -2.16
CA GLY A 409 17.68 5.56 -3.00
C GLY A 409 16.30 5.03 -2.62
N VAL A 410 16.06 4.73 -1.33
CA VAL A 410 14.73 4.25 -0.89
C VAL A 410 13.63 5.30 -1.09
N ILE A 411 13.96 6.59 -0.92
CA ILE A 411 13.00 7.67 -1.20
C ILE A 411 12.67 7.75 -2.69
N VAL A 412 13.66 7.61 -3.57
CA VAL A 412 13.45 7.55 -5.02
C VAL A 412 12.57 6.37 -5.40
N ASP A 413 12.81 5.18 -4.86
CA ASP A 413 11.96 4.01 -5.11
C ASP A 413 10.51 4.23 -4.68
N ILE A 414 10.28 4.81 -3.50
CA ILE A 414 8.94 5.15 -3.00
C ILE A 414 8.24 6.14 -3.95
N GLU A 415 8.97 7.16 -4.43
CA GLU A 415 8.47 8.14 -5.39
C GLU A 415 8.12 7.53 -6.74
N MET A 416 8.89 6.54 -7.22
CA MET A 416 8.59 5.83 -8.47
C MET A 416 7.39 4.88 -8.30
N LEU A 417 7.31 4.16 -7.18
CA LEU A 417 6.15 3.33 -6.83
C LEU A 417 4.87 4.18 -6.79
N ALA A 418 4.90 5.35 -6.15
CA ALA A 418 3.76 6.26 -6.08
C ALA A 418 3.29 6.78 -7.45
N ARG A 419 4.15 6.76 -8.48
CA ARG A 419 3.82 7.16 -9.87
C ARG A 419 3.27 6.01 -10.71
N CYS A 420 3.40 4.77 -10.25
CA CYS A 420 2.85 3.61 -10.95
C CYS A 420 1.32 3.68 -10.98
N THR A 421 0.71 3.03 -11.98
CA THR A 421 -0.74 2.99 -12.16
C THR A 421 -1.40 2.06 -11.14
N TYR A 422 -0.67 1.04 -10.71
CA TYR A 422 -1.11 0.03 -9.74
C TYR A 422 0.10 -0.49 -8.97
N LEU A 423 -0.10 -0.96 -7.74
CA LEU A 423 0.95 -1.59 -6.93
C LEU A 423 0.66 -3.06 -6.69
N VAL A 424 1.69 -3.90 -6.76
CA VAL A 424 1.66 -5.26 -6.21
C VAL A 424 2.81 -5.39 -5.22
N CYS A 425 2.50 -5.67 -3.96
CA CYS A 425 3.51 -5.68 -2.91
C CYS A 425 3.08 -6.49 -1.69
N THR A 426 3.85 -6.39 -0.61
CA THR A 426 3.44 -6.77 0.74
C THR A 426 3.15 -5.51 1.56
N PHE A 427 1.95 -5.38 2.08
CA PHE A 427 1.61 -4.28 2.99
C PHE A 427 2.13 -4.50 4.40
N SER A 428 2.78 -5.61 4.73
CA SER A 428 3.67 -5.67 5.90
C SER A 428 4.87 -4.71 5.78
N SER A 429 5.30 -4.39 4.55
CA SER A 429 6.39 -3.47 4.25
C SER A 429 5.97 -2.00 4.31
N GLN A 430 6.61 -1.24 5.21
CA GLN A 430 6.43 0.21 5.32
C GLN A 430 6.71 0.94 4.00
N VAL A 431 7.69 0.47 3.22
CA VAL A 431 8.07 1.07 1.92
C VAL A 431 6.90 1.00 0.94
N CYS A 432 6.21 -0.15 0.87
CA CYS A 432 5.05 -0.25 -0.01
C CYS A 432 3.91 0.65 0.49
N ARG A 433 3.62 0.66 1.80
CA ARG A 433 2.56 1.50 2.35
C ARG A 433 2.78 2.97 2.05
N MET A 434 4.02 3.45 2.12
CA MET A 434 4.36 4.83 1.75
C MET A 434 4.18 5.12 0.25
N GLY A 435 4.59 4.19 -0.62
CA GLY A 435 4.35 4.31 -2.06
C GLY A 435 2.86 4.39 -2.37
N TYR A 436 2.05 3.56 -1.70
CA TYR A 436 0.60 3.57 -1.79
C TYR A 436 -0.01 4.86 -1.22
N GLU A 437 0.45 5.36 -0.07
CA GLU A 437 -0.01 6.62 0.52
C GLU A 437 0.25 7.79 -0.42
N LEU A 438 1.48 7.95 -0.94
CA LEU A 438 1.83 9.01 -1.88
C LEU A 438 1.13 8.87 -3.24
N MET A 439 0.66 7.68 -3.62
CA MET A 439 -0.16 7.50 -4.82
C MET A 439 -1.50 8.24 -4.71
N GLN A 440 -2.10 8.31 -3.52
CA GLN A 440 -3.46 8.86 -3.31
C GLN A 440 -3.59 10.34 -3.70
N ILE A 441 -2.47 11.06 -3.77
CA ILE A 441 -2.43 12.51 -4.09
C ILE A 441 -2.00 12.81 -5.53
N ARG A 442 -1.80 11.79 -6.36
CA ARG A 442 -1.28 11.93 -7.73
C ARG A 442 -2.34 11.71 -8.81
N VAL A 443 -3.18 10.70 -8.63
CA VAL A 443 -4.04 10.18 -9.71
C VAL A 443 -5.53 10.33 -9.46
N GLY A 444 -5.97 10.78 -8.28
CA GLY A 444 -7.38 10.89 -7.90
C GLY A 444 -7.74 9.82 -6.88
N ASP A 445 -8.82 9.07 -7.11
CA ASP A 445 -9.18 7.92 -6.28
C ASP A 445 -8.28 6.72 -6.59
N ALA A 446 -7.27 6.49 -5.74
CA ALA A 446 -6.32 5.38 -5.87
C ALA A 446 -6.46 4.34 -4.76
N GLY A 447 -7.51 4.41 -3.95
CA GLY A 447 -7.62 3.56 -2.77
C GLY A 447 -7.68 2.06 -3.11
N SER A 448 -8.19 1.69 -4.28
CA SER A 448 -8.20 0.30 -4.79
C SER A 448 -7.07 -0.03 -5.77
N ARG A 449 -6.09 0.87 -6.00
CA ARG A 449 -5.00 0.68 -6.98
C ARG A 449 -3.82 -0.12 -6.41
N PHE A 450 -4.11 -1.20 -5.71
CA PHE A 450 -3.08 -2.09 -5.16
C PHE A 450 -3.58 -3.53 -5.05
N HIS A 451 -2.64 -4.47 -5.02
CA HIS A 451 -2.83 -5.80 -4.49
C HIS A 451 -1.72 -6.12 -3.49
N SER A 452 -2.08 -6.46 -2.26
CA SER A 452 -1.15 -6.89 -1.23
C SER A 452 -1.12 -8.40 -1.17
N LEU A 453 0.07 -9.01 -1.07
CA LEU A 453 0.22 -10.46 -0.92
C LEU A 453 0.00 -10.93 0.53
N ASP A 454 -0.09 -10.00 1.48
CA ASP A 454 -0.25 -10.29 2.90
C ASP A 454 -1.32 -9.39 3.54
N ASP A 455 -0.92 -8.34 4.25
CA ASP A 455 -1.79 -7.51 5.07
C ASP A 455 -2.74 -6.67 4.22
N VAL A 456 -3.89 -6.30 4.78
CA VAL A 456 -4.65 -5.13 4.32
C VAL A 456 -3.89 -3.85 4.66
N TYR A 457 -4.30 -2.69 4.13
CA TYR A 457 -3.66 -1.44 4.54
C TYR A 457 -3.84 -1.24 6.05
N TYR A 458 -2.75 -0.92 6.74
CA TYR A 458 -2.78 -0.49 8.12
C TYR A 458 -1.73 0.58 8.38
N TYR A 459 -1.93 1.29 9.48
CA TYR A 459 -0.99 2.26 10.01
C TYR A 459 -0.52 1.80 11.39
N GLY A 460 0.80 1.76 11.61
CA GLY A 460 1.38 1.29 12.88
C GLY A 460 0.87 2.11 14.07
N GLY A 461 0.19 1.45 15.02
CA GLY A 461 -0.41 2.11 16.17
C GLY A 461 -1.73 2.83 15.86
N GLN A 462 -2.47 2.42 14.83
CA GLN A 462 -3.82 2.90 14.54
C GLN A 462 -4.85 2.57 15.65
N GLN A 463 -6.02 3.20 15.56
CA GLN A 463 -7.25 2.78 16.23
C GLN A 463 -7.74 1.44 15.66
N ALA A 464 -8.65 0.79 16.38
CA ALA A 464 -9.21 -0.48 15.92
C ALA A 464 -9.83 -0.32 14.52
N HIS A 465 -9.36 -1.13 13.57
CA HIS A 465 -9.96 -1.22 12.24
C HIS A 465 -11.20 -2.10 12.34
N GLU A 466 -12.35 -1.49 12.10
CA GLU A 466 -13.64 -2.14 12.25
C GLU A 466 -14.47 -2.05 10.97
N GLN A 467 -15.32 -3.05 10.79
CA GLN A 467 -16.33 -3.10 9.74
C GLN A 467 -17.70 -3.36 10.35
N VAL A 468 -18.76 -2.98 9.63
CA VAL A 468 -20.15 -3.27 9.97
C VAL A 468 -20.70 -4.32 9.01
N VAL A 469 -21.37 -5.33 9.55
CA VAL A 469 -22.05 -6.35 8.76
C VAL A 469 -23.29 -5.76 8.09
N VAL A 470 -23.35 -5.89 6.76
CA VAL A 470 -24.49 -5.44 5.94
C VAL A 470 -25.34 -6.59 5.43
N GLU A 471 -24.82 -7.82 5.46
CA GLU A 471 -25.56 -9.03 5.13
C GLU A 471 -25.31 -10.12 6.18
N ALA A 472 -26.38 -10.79 6.60
CA ALA A 472 -26.26 -11.93 7.52
C ALA A 472 -25.52 -13.11 6.86
N TYR A 473 -24.90 -13.92 7.70
CA TYR A 473 -24.18 -15.13 7.32
C TYR A 473 -24.23 -16.14 8.46
N GLU A 474 -24.50 -17.40 8.14
CA GLU A 474 -24.34 -18.49 9.08
C GLU A 474 -23.07 -19.25 8.71
N ALA A 475 -22.20 -19.49 9.69
CA ALA A 475 -20.95 -20.20 9.49
C ALA A 475 -21.22 -21.61 8.93
N GLU A 476 -20.53 -21.95 7.85
CA GLU A 476 -20.58 -23.26 7.18
C GLU A 476 -19.51 -24.21 7.74
N SER A 477 -18.48 -23.67 8.42
CA SER A 477 -17.42 -24.45 9.04
C SER A 477 -17.06 -23.94 10.45
N LYS A 478 -16.28 -24.73 11.19
CA LYS A 478 -15.79 -24.35 12.54
C LYS A 478 -14.76 -23.23 12.50
N GLN A 479 -14.21 -22.94 11.32
CA GLN A 479 -13.22 -21.90 11.09
C GLN A 479 -13.88 -20.54 10.82
N GLU A 480 -15.18 -20.53 10.55
CA GLU A 480 -15.97 -19.35 10.22
C GLU A 480 -16.78 -18.81 11.42
N ILE A 481 -17.27 -17.58 11.29
CA ILE A 481 -18.11 -16.93 12.30
C ILE A 481 -19.46 -16.53 11.69
N SER A 482 -20.56 -16.79 12.42
CA SER A 482 -21.87 -16.27 12.04
C SER A 482 -21.94 -14.76 12.25
N LEU A 483 -22.61 -14.08 11.32
CA LEU A 483 -22.76 -12.64 11.27
C LEU A 483 -24.24 -12.26 11.26
N LYS A 484 -24.62 -11.24 12.04
CA LYS A 484 -25.93 -10.58 11.96
C LYS A 484 -25.76 -9.16 11.44
N VAL A 485 -26.72 -8.69 10.64
CA VAL A 485 -26.73 -7.31 10.14
C VAL A 485 -26.63 -6.33 11.31
N GLY A 486 -25.70 -5.38 11.21
CA GLY A 486 -25.39 -4.40 12.26
C GLY A 486 -24.29 -4.84 13.24
N ASP A 487 -23.84 -6.09 13.21
CA ASP A 487 -22.67 -6.53 13.99
C ASP A 487 -21.43 -5.73 13.59
N VAL A 488 -20.56 -5.46 14.57
CA VAL A 488 -19.24 -4.86 14.33
C VAL A 488 -18.19 -5.95 14.36
N VAL A 489 -17.33 -5.98 13.34
CA VAL A 489 -16.22 -6.94 13.23
C VAL A 489 -14.90 -6.18 13.29
N GLY A 490 -14.02 -6.56 14.22
CA GLY A 490 -12.64 -6.10 14.23
C GLY A 490 -11.82 -6.89 13.22
N VAL A 491 -11.32 -6.21 12.19
CA VAL A 491 -10.63 -6.85 11.06
C VAL A 491 -9.19 -7.20 11.45
N ALA A 492 -8.77 -8.42 11.14
CA ALA A 492 -7.36 -8.82 11.22
C ALA A 492 -6.68 -8.77 9.86
N GLY A 493 -7.39 -9.15 8.78
CA GLY A 493 -6.89 -9.10 7.41
C GLY A 493 -7.86 -9.76 6.42
N ASN A 494 -7.59 -9.56 5.13
CA ASN A 494 -8.26 -10.24 4.02
C ASN A 494 -7.32 -11.34 3.50
N HIS A 495 -7.85 -12.54 3.26
CA HIS A 495 -7.05 -13.66 2.74
C HIS A 495 -6.95 -13.68 1.21
N TRP A 496 -7.60 -12.71 0.55
CA TRP A 496 -7.62 -12.56 -0.90
C TRP A 496 -8.19 -13.79 -1.62
N ASP A 497 -9.11 -14.50 -0.95
CA ASP A 497 -9.81 -15.70 -1.42
C ASP A 497 -11.34 -15.63 -1.24
N GLY A 498 -11.87 -14.40 -1.09
CA GLY A 498 -13.29 -14.13 -0.82
C GLY A 498 -13.65 -14.11 0.66
N PHE A 499 -12.71 -14.49 1.54
CA PHE A 499 -12.88 -14.45 3.00
C PHE A 499 -11.87 -13.50 3.66
N SER A 500 -12.34 -12.89 4.74
CA SER A 500 -11.53 -12.11 5.68
C SER A 500 -11.54 -12.78 7.04
N LYS A 501 -10.56 -12.44 7.88
CA LYS A 501 -10.47 -12.92 9.27
C LYS A 501 -10.69 -11.77 10.24
N GLY A 502 -11.40 -12.05 11.33
CA GLY A 502 -11.66 -11.03 12.34
C GLY A 502 -12.46 -11.54 13.54
N ILE A 503 -12.77 -10.61 14.44
CA ILE A 503 -13.48 -10.88 15.68
C ILE A 503 -14.83 -10.16 15.65
N ASN A 504 -15.94 -10.91 15.71
CA ASN A 504 -17.26 -10.32 15.89
C ASN A 504 -17.38 -9.77 17.33
N ARG A 505 -17.50 -8.45 17.46
CA ARG A 505 -17.51 -7.75 18.76
C ARG A 505 -18.70 -8.14 19.63
N ARG A 506 -19.83 -8.57 19.04
CA ARG A 506 -21.03 -8.97 19.78
C ARG A 506 -20.85 -10.34 20.44
N THR A 507 -20.25 -11.31 19.73
CA THR A 507 -20.14 -12.69 20.20
C THR A 507 -18.77 -13.03 20.80
N GLY A 508 -17.75 -12.22 20.52
CA GLY A 508 -16.36 -12.54 20.83
C GLY A 508 -15.76 -13.64 19.93
N ALA A 509 -16.53 -14.18 18.98
CA ALA A 509 -16.05 -15.23 18.09
C ALA A 509 -15.00 -14.70 17.11
N ASN A 510 -13.93 -15.47 16.92
CA ASN A 510 -12.82 -15.16 16.02
C ASN A 510 -12.74 -16.21 14.92
N GLY A 511 -12.75 -15.79 13.66
CA GLY A 511 -12.69 -16.71 12.52
C GLY A 511 -12.87 -16.00 11.18
N LEU A 512 -13.13 -16.80 10.15
CA LEU A 512 -13.33 -16.37 8.79
C LEU A 512 -14.77 -15.89 8.56
N TYR A 513 -14.93 -14.91 7.67
CA TYR A 513 -16.23 -14.48 7.20
C TYR A 513 -16.14 -13.99 5.74
N PRO A 514 -17.22 -14.06 4.96
CA PRO A 514 -17.20 -13.60 3.57
C PRO A 514 -16.96 -12.09 3.49
N SER A 515 -15.90 -11.67 2.80
CA SER A 515 -15.45 -10.27 2.74
C SER A 515 -16.49 -9.32 2.14
N TYR A 516 -17.35 -9.80 1.23
CA TYR A 516 -18.35 -8.96 0.56
C TYR A 516 -19.54 -8.56 1.45
N LYS A 517 -19.73 -9.22 2.61
CA LYS A 517 -20.89 -9.03 3.52
C LYS A 517 -20.71 -7.92 4.55
N VAL A 518 -19.59 -7.20 4.49
CA VAL A 518 -19.22 -6.16 5.45
C VAL A 518 -18.87 -4.85 4.73
N ARG A 519 -18.92 -3.74 5.46
CA ARG A 519 -18.49 -2.41 5.00
C ARG A 519 -17.63 -1.73 6.04
N GLU A 520 -16.70 -0.90 5.61
CA GLU A 520 -15.82 -0.13 6.49
C GLU A 520 -16.60 0.72 7.50
N LYS A 521 -16.23 0.61 8.78
CA LYS A 521 -16.75 1.47 9.84
C LYS A 521 -15.81 2.67 10.00
N TRP A 522 -16.12 3.72 9.23
CA TRP A 522 -15.29 4.92 9.17
C TRP A 522 -15.16 5.64 10.52
N ILE A 523 -13.94 6.00 10.89
CA ILE A 523 -13.63 6.76 12.10
C ILE A 523 -13.58 8.25 11.74
N VAL A 524 -14.66 8.96 12.00
CA VAL A 524 -14.79 10.40 11.72
C VAL A 524 -14.60 11.18 13.01
N VAL A 525 -13.68 12.14 13.01
CA VAL A 525 -13.27 12.89 14.23
C VAL A 525 -13.35 14.40 13.97
N PRO A 526 -13.76 15.22 14.96
CA PRO A 526 -13.72 16.67 14.86
C PRO A 526 -12.28 17.19 14.99
N PHE A 527 -11.58 17.29 13.88
CA PHE A 527 -10.32 18.03 13.78
C PHE A 527 -10.58 19.55 13.74
N PRO A 528 -9.63 20.38 14.18
CA PRO A 528 -9.79 21.83 14.30
C PRO A 528 -9.84 22.59 12.97
#